data_AF-A0A7G6Z0D6-F1
#
_entry.id   AF-A0A7G6Z0D6-F1
#
_cell.length_a   1.000
_cell.length_b   1.000
_cell.length_c   1.000
_cell.angle_alpha   90.00
_cell.angle_beta   90.00
_cell.angle_gamma   90.00
#
_symmetry.space_group_name_H-M   'P 1'
#
loop_
_entity.id
_entity.type
_entity.pdbx_description
1 polymer ?
#
loop_
_entity_poly.entity_id
_entity_poly.type
_entity_poly.pdbx_seq_one_letter_code
_entity_poly.pdbx_strand_id
1 'polypeptide(L)'
;MTAVSDGTAPEQEPTGPQGPVTAGPASAAAPQRLYIGSYTASSGGSGTGITVLERSAPGSPWQAVQTVEADDPSFLVATEGALHAVSETTEGRVLSYTVSAGQLVAASSAAAGGAAPCHLHHDPASGALVVASYVGGTVGVLSSDPSHPSRVVRTLALPYGHGPVLERQERPHAHQVVSTPWGTTLVSDLGTDRLVEIVVDPISLDPEIVAVHPLPSGAGPRHLAWLDDGRLVAVGELDARLHVLRRVEGKLVLDHSIEVFEGAASTPGVLPSHLAVDAGRVYVATRGRDTISVFTVGDDERLRLVGESSCGGRWPRHFAITPGVLYVANQGSDTVAVLPLDPETGVPGEPVDVFSLGSPACIVAV
;
A
#
# COMPACT_ATOMS: atom_id res chain seq x y z
N MET A 1 61.07 -72.26 2.90
CA MET A 1 60.74 -71.37 4.03
C MET A 1 59.68 -70.41 3.53
N THR A 2 58.40 -70.69 3.78
CA THR A 2 57.52 -70.03 4.81
C THR A 2 57.34 -68.52 4.52
N ALA A 3 56.17 -67.88 4.56
CA ALA A 3 54.77 -68.22 4.85
C ALA A 3 53.89 -67.08 4.24
N VAL A 4 52.76 -67.38 3.60
CA VAL A 4 51.36 -67.25 4.07
C VAL A 4 50.83 -65.80 4.21
N SER A 5 49.73 -65.57 3.47
CA SER A 5 48.82 -64.41 3.42
C SER A 5 48.00 -64.23 4.70
N ASP A 6 47.44 -63.04 4.91
CA ASP A 6 45.98 -62.88 5.07
C ASP A 6 45.58 -61.40 5.11
N GLY A 7 44.51 -61.08 4.38
CA GLY A 7 43.83 -59.80 4.36
C GLY A 7 42.57 -59.85 5.21
N THR A 8 42.35 -58.79 6.00
CA THR A 8 41.21 -58.67 6.91
C THR A 8 40.17 -57.70 6.32
N ALA A 9 38.92 -58.14 6.21
CA ALA A 9 37.75 -57.32 5.88
C ALA A 9 37.15 -56.66 7.16
N PRO A 10 36.41 -55.55 7.07
CA PRO A 10 35.84 -54.87 8.23
C PRO A 10 34.47 -55.44 8.65
N GLU A 11 34.21 -55.38 9.96
CA GLU A 11 32.98 -55.79 10.65
C GLU A 11 31.76 -54.93 10.26
N GLN A 12 30.59 -55.59 10.19
CA GLN A 12 29.27 -54.95 10.05
C GLN A 12 28.65 -54.75 11.45
N GLU A 13 28.14 -53.55 11.73
CA GLU A 13 27.30 -53.25 12.89
C GLU A 13 25.87 -53.80 12.71
N PRO A 14 25.21 -54.26 13.80
CA PRO A 14 23.85 -54.78 13.72
C PRO A 14 22.78 -53.67 13.72
N THR A 15 21.92 -53.67 12.71
CA THR A 15 20.72 -52.82 12.63
C THR A 15 19.58 -53.39 13.47
N GLY A 16 19.23 -52.74 14.57
CA GLY A 16 18.00 -53.00 15.33
C GLY A 16 16.76 -52.38 14.69
N PRO A 17 15.53 -52.89 14.95
CA PRO A 17 14.31 -52.39 14.34
C PRO A 17 13.94 -51.00 14.91
N GLN A 18 13.76 -50.02 14.04
CA GLN A 18 13.26 -48.70 14.40
C GLN A 18 11.75 -48.78 14.69
N GLY A 19 11.36 -48.40 15.91
CA GLY A 19 9.95 -48.26 16.29
C GLY A 19 9.27 -47.11 15.52
N PRO A 20 7.93 -47.09 15.47
CA PRO A 20 7.20 -46.07 14.73
C PRO A 20 7.44 -44.69 15.36
N VAL A 21 7.99 -43.78 14.56
CA VAL A 21 8.16 -42.37 14.92
C VAL A 21 6.77 -41.74 14.93
N THR A 22 6.23 -41.46 16.11
CA THR A 22 5.01 -40.66 16.25
C THR A 22 5.30 -39.24 15.77
N ALA A 23 4.65 -38.83 14.68
CA ALA A 23 4.65 -37.45 14.23
C ALA A 23 4.11 -36.56 15.37
N GLY A 24 4.92 -35.56 15.78
CA GLY A 24 4.46 -34.53 16.69
C GLY A 24 3.27 -33.76 16.09
N PRO A 25 2.44 -33.10 16.92
CA PRO A 25 1.32 -32.33 16.43
C PRO A 25 1.82 -31.30 15.41
N ALA A 26 1.19 -31.27 14.23
CA ALA A 26 1.44 -30.23 13.25
C ALA A 26 1.25 -28.87 13.94
N SER A 27 2.26 -28.01 13.84
CA SER A 27 2.14 -26.62 14.28
C SER A 27 0.92 -26.03 13.58
N ALA A 28 -0.10 -25.63 14.35
CA ALA A 28 -1.25 -24.94 13.78
C ALA A 28 -0.72 -23.71 13.01
N ALA A 29 -1.15 -23.55 11.77
CA ALA A 29 -0.80 -22.38 10.98
C ALA A 29 -1.21 -21.11 11.75
N ALA A 30 -0.34 -20.09 11.73
CA ALA A 30 -0.68 -18.81 12.33
C ALA A 30 -1.97 -18.25 11.69
N PRO A 31 -2.85 -17.61 12.45
CA PRO A 31 -4.07 -17.01 11.91
C PRO A 31 -3.72 -15.95 10.87
N GLN A 32 -4.56 -15.82 9.84
CA GLN A 32 -4.46 -14.71 8.89
C GLN A 32 -5.03 -13.46 9.53
N ARG A 33 -4.39 -12.31 9.32
CA ARG A 33 -4.76 -11.06 9.97
C ARG A 33 -4.83 -9.88 9.01
N LEU A 34 -5.80 -9.00 9.26
CA LEU A 34 -5.94 -7.71 8.58
C LEU A 34 -5.96 -6.59 9.61
N TYR A 35 -5.22 -5.52 9.34
CA TYR A 35 -5.38 -4.22 9.99
C TYR A 35 -6.14 -3.30 9.03
N ILE A 36 -7.27 -2.77 9.48
CA ILE A 36 -8.13 -1.95 8.62
C ILE A 36 -8.35 -0.59 9.25
N GLY A 37 -7.82 0.44 8.60
CA GLY A 37 -8.01 1.83 8.94
C GLY A 37 -9.29 2.37 8.30
N SER A 38 -9.93 3.35 8.94
CA SER A 38 -11.25 3.84 8.56
C SER A 38 -11.34 5.35 8.64
N TYR A 39 -12.24 5.95 7.86
CA TYR A 39 -12.75 7.28 8.18
C TYR A 39 -13.75 7.17 9.34
N THR A 40 -13.69 8.12 10.26
CA THR A 40 -14.53 8.16 11.46
C THR A 40 -15.44 9.38 11.46
N ALA A 41 -16.24 9.54 12.51
CA ALA A 41 -17.21 10.62 12.62
C ALA A 41 -16.59 12.03 12.50
N SER A 42 -15.30 12.20 12.76
CA SER A 42 -14.57 13.47 12.61
C SER A 42 -14.54 13.99 11.17
N SER A 43 -14.60 13.10 10.17
CA SER A 43 -14.66 13.45 8.74
C SER A 43 -15.97 13.04 8.07
N GLY A 44 -16.97 12.61 8.85
CA GLY A 44 -18.26 12.13 8.34
C GLY A 44 -18.26 10.65 7.93
N GLY A 45 -17.24 9.88 8.30
CA GLY A 45 -17.23 8.41 8.19
C GLY A 45 -18.01 7.73 9.31
N SER A 46 -18.24 6.43 9.14
CA SER A 46 -18.96 5.57 10.11
C SER A 46 -18.05 4.61 10.88
N GLY A 47 -16.73 4.64 10.63
CA GLY A 47 -15.74 3.85 11.35
C GLY A 47 -15.43 4.39 12.75
N THR A 48 -14.78 3.58 13.57
CA THR A 48 -14.37 3.93 14.94
C THR A 48 -12.86 4.08 15.11
N GLY A 49 -12.08 3.68 14.10
CA GLY A 49 -10.62 3.77 14.10
C GLY A 49 -10.00 2.63 13.32
N ILE A 50 -9.06 1.90 13.94
CA ILE A 50 -8.39 0.74 13.35
C ILE A 50 -9.02 -0.55 13.87
N THR A 51 -9.52 -1.40 12.98
CA THR A 51 -10.03 -2.74 13.32
C THR A 51 -8.99 -3.80 12.97
N VAL A 52 -8.71 -4.68 13.93
CA VAL A 52 -7.88 -5.89 13.73
C VAL A 52 -8.82 -7.07 13.52
N LEU A 53 -8.72 -7.70 12.35
CA LEU A 53 -9.48 -8.88 12.00
C LEU A 53 -8.58 -10.10 11.96
N GLU A 54 -9.08 -11.23 12.43
CA GLU A 54 -8.41 -12.53 12.32
C GLU A 54 -9.33 -13.58 11.76
N ARG A 55 -8.75 -14.55 11.06
CA ARG A 55 -9.39 -15.83 10.77
C ARG A 55 -8.39 -16.97 10.93
N SER A 56 -8.89 -18.13 11.35
CA SER A 56 -8.07 -19.32 11.59
C SER A 56 -7.53 -19.96 10.30
N ALA A 57 -8.29 -19.88 9.21
CA ALA A 57 -7.92 -20.41 7.89
C ALA A 57 -8.73 -19.73 6.77
N PRO A 58 -8.30 -19.81 5.51
CA PRO A 58 -9.13 -19.42 4.37
C PRO A 58 -10.52 -20.07 4.41
N GLY A 59 -11.57 -19.27 4.17
CA GLY A 59 -12.97 -19.71 4.26
C GLY A 59 -13.57 -19.75 5.67
N SER A 60 -12.76 -19.58 6.73
CA SER A 60 -13.29 -19.32 8.07
C SER A 60 -13.73 -17.85 8.18
N PRO A 61 -14.76 -17.54 8.97
CA PRO A 61 -15.27 -16.18 9.09
C PRO A 61 -14.22 -15.26 9.73
N TRP A 62 -14.11 -14.04 9.21
CA TRP A 62 -13.34 -12.98 9.85
C TRP A 62 -13.97 -12.58 11.18
N GLN A 63 -13.14 -12.43 12.21
CA GLN A 63 -13.55 -11.97 13.54
C GLN A 63 -12.80 -10.69 13.89
N ALA A 64 -13.53 -9.67 14.35
CA ALA A 64 -12.92 -8.50 14.95
C ALA A 64 -12.40 -8.84 16.34
N VAL A 65 -11.08 -8.99 16.45
CA VAL A 65 -10.40 -9.33 17.70
C VAL A 65 -9.99 -8.11 18.50
N GLN A 66 -9.91 -6.95 17.84
CA GLN A 66 -9.62 -5.67 18.48
C GLN A 66 -10.14 -4.51 17.61
N THR A 67 -10.59 -3.45 18.27
CA THR A 67 -10.79 -2.13 17.65
C THR A 67 -10.04 -1.10 18.49
N VAL A 68 -9.22 -0.29 17.84
CA VAL A 68 -8.50 0.82 18.45
C VAL A 68 -9.16 2.12 18.01
N GLU A 69 -9.67 2.89 18.96
CA GLU A 69 -10.26 4.19 18.69
C GLU A 69 -9.18 5.19 18.24
N ALA A 70 -9.44 5.85 17.12
CA ALA A 70 -8.59 6.88 16.55
C ALA A 70 -9.39 7.70 15.54
N ASP A 71 -9.09 8.98 15.42
CA ASP A 71 -9.73 9.85 14.43
C ASP A 71 -9.10 9.66 13.06
N ASP A 72 -9.92 9.28 12.08
CA ASP A 72 -9.57 9.10 10.67
C ASP A 72 -8.21 8.41 10.40
N PRO A 73 -7.95 7.19 10.94
CA PRO A 73 -6.77 6.41 10.59
C PRO A 73 -6.83 5.88 9.14
N SER A 74 -6.75 6.78 8.16
CA SER A 74 -7.16 6.51 6.78
C SER A 74 -6.13 5.79 5.92
N PHE A 75 -4.87 5.78 6.36
CA PHE A 75 -3.78 5.02 5.73
C PHE A 75 -2.85 4.43 6.78
N LEU A 76 -2.42 3.19 6.56
CA LEU A 76 -1.64 2.40 7.49
C LEU A 76 -0.35 1.90 6.83
N VAL A 77 0.73 1.81 7.61
CA VAL A 77 1.96 1.12 7.22
C VAL A 77 2.41 0.22 8.38
N ALA A 78 2.69 -1.05 8.08
CA ALA A 78 3.31 -1.96 9.03
C ALA A 78 4.83 -1.95 8.86
N THR A 79 5.53 -1.97 9.98
CA THR A 79 6.99 -2.15 10.08
C THR A 79 7.27 -3.33 11.01
N GLU A 80 8.55 -3.64 11.26
CA GLU A 80 8.89 -4.73 12.17
C GLU A 80 8.40 -4.43 13.60
N GLY A 81 7.37 -5.15 14.04
CA GLY A 81 6.81 -5.03 15.39
C GLY A 81 5.99 -3.76 15.65
N ALA A 82 5.67 -2.96 14.62
CA ALA A 82 4.87 -1.76 14.78
C ALA A 82 3.90 -1.52 13.61
N LEU A 83 2.87 -0.72 13.88
CA LEU A 83 1.93 -0.21 12.90
C LEU A 83 1.85 1.31 13.07
N HIS A 84 1.94 2.03 11.97
CA HIS A 84 1.81 3.48 11.93
C HIS A 84 0.59 3.85 11.08
N ALA A 85 -0.14 4.87 11.51
CA ALA A 85 -1.32 5.37 10.83
C ALA A 85 -1.24 6.89 10.68
N VAL A 86 -1.68 7.43 9.55
CA VAL A 86 -2.03 8.86 9.49
C VAL A 86 -3.38 9.05 10.15
N SER A 87 -3.56 10.10 10.95
CA SER A 87 -4.86 10.63 11.34
C SER A 87 -5.17 11.79 10.40
N GLU A 88 -6.05 11.55 9.41
CA GLU A 88 -6.38 12.47 8.31
C GLU A 88 -7.34 13.58 8.77
N THR A 89 -7.03 14.22 9.89
CA THR A 89 -7.76 15.36 10.43
C THR A 89 -7.06 16.66 10.07
N THR A 90 -7.72 17.81 10.32
CA THR A 90 -7.11 19.13 10.14
C THR A 90 -5.85 19.32 10.99
N GLU A 91 -5.83 18.79 12.22
CA GLU A 91 -4.63 18.85 13.08
C GLU A 91 -3.48 18.02 12.48
N GLY A 92 -3.82 16.88 11.86
CA GLY A 92 -2.88 16.05 11.11
C GLY A 92 -1.83 15.38 11.98
N ARG A 93 -2.00 14.09 12.24
CA ARG A 93 -1.12 13.35 13.15
C ARG A 93 -0.62 12.05 12.54
N VAL A 94 0.49 11.54 13.06
CA VAL A 94 0.91 10.14 12.90
C VAL A 94 0.69 9.45 14.23
N LEU A 95 -0.11 8.38 14.21
CA LEU A 95 -0.37 7.51 15.34
C LEU A 95 0.51 6.28 15.19
N SER A 96 1.25 5.91 16.23
CA SER A 96 2.10 4.72 16.21
C SER A 96 1.69 3.74 17.29
N TYR A 97 1.71 2.47 16.94
CA TYR A 97 1.32 1.35 17.77
C TYR A 97 2.45 0.33 17.78
N THR A 98 2.75 -0.26 18.93
CA THR A 98 3.52 -1.50 18.98
C THR A 98 2.58 -2.67 18.70
N VAL A 99 3.06 -3.68 17.98
CA VAL A 99 2.31 -4.88 17.63
C VAL A 99 2.77 -6.02 18.54
N SER A 100 1.90 -6.48 19.43
CA SER A 100 2.17 -7.59 20.35
C SER A 100 1.17 -8.71 20.13
N ALA A 101 1.67 -9.88 19.70
CA ALA A 101 0.84 -11.02 19.30
C ALA A 101 -0.24 -10.67 18.25
N GLY A 102 0.00 -9.60 17.48
CA GLY A 102 -0.95 -9.07 16.50
C GLY A 102 -1.89 -7.98 16.98
N GLN A 103 -1.95 -7.75 18.29
CA GLN A 103 -2.74 -6.66 18.85
C GLN A 103 -1.95 -5.36 18.87
N LEU A 104 -2.66 -4.26 18.68
CA LEU A 104 -2.12 -2.91 18.66
C LEU A 104 -2.14 -2.32 20.06
N VAL A 105 -0.97 -1.87 20.53
CA VAL A 105 -0.83 -1.12 21.78
C VAL A 105 -0.39 0.29 21.42
N ALA A 106 -1.17 1.29 21.81
CA ALA A 106 -0.84 2.70 21.55
C ALA A 106 0.55 3.03 22.10
N ALA A 107 1.43 3.50 21.23
CA ALA A 107 2.80 3.83 21.59
C ALA A 107 3.00 5.34 21.64
N SER A 108 2.53 6.06 20.62
CA SER A 108 2.75 7.51 20.53
C SER A 108 1.88 8.18 19.47
N SER A 109 1.87 9.51 19.53
CA SER A 109 1.16 10.36 18.59
C SER A 109 1.98 11.63 18.34
N ALA A 110 2.27 11.94 17.09
CA ALA A 110 3.10 13.09 16.69
C ALA A 110 2.39 13.93 15.63
N ALA A 111 2.73 15.21 15.54
CA ALA A 111 2.26 16.07 14.44
C ALA A 111 2.82 15.54 13.11
N ALA A 112 1.98 15.43 12.09
CA ALA A 112 2.37 14.89 10.78
C ALA A 112 3.20 15.85 9.93
N GLY A 113 3.36 17.11 10.36
CA GLY A 113 4.03 18.14 9.56
C GLY A 113 3.15 18.79 8.49
N GLY A 114 1.82 18.58 8.56
CA GLY A 114 0.84 19.18 7.66
C GLY A 114 -0.59 18.76 8.00
N ALA A 115 -1.57 19.51 7.50
CA ALA A 115 -2.98 19.23 7.68
C ALA A 115 -3.48 18.12 6.74
N ALA A 116 -4.39 17.28 7.23
CA ALA A 116 -4.96 16.13 6.52
C ALA A 116 -3.90 15.23 5.86
N PRO A 117 -3.00 14.61 6.66
CA PRO A 117 -2.10 13.58 6.18
C PRO A 117 -2.89 12.39 5.65
N CYS A 118 -2.67 12.01 4.40
CA CYS A 118 -3.48 11.00 3.71
C CYS A 118 -2.68 9.76 3.29
N HIS A 119 -1.34 9.80 3.44
CA HIS A 119 -0.47 8.67 3.18
C HIS A 119 0.81 8.78 4.00
N LEU A 120 1.38 7.64 4.39
CA LEU A 120 2.68 7.54 5.01
C LEU A 120 3.44 6.33 4.48
N HIS A 121 4.77 6.41 4.48
CA HIS A 121 5.67 5.35 4.03
C HIS A 121 6.87 5.25 4.96
N HIS A 122 7.35 4.04 5.21
CA HIS A 122 8.63 3.82 5.88
C HIS A 122 9.74 3.82 4.84
N ASP A 123 10.49 4.92 4.77
CA ASP A 123 11.57 5.08 3.80
C ASP A 123 12.81 4.28 4.25
N PRO A 124 13.21 3.21 3.55
CA PRO A 124 14.33 2.37 3.95
C PRO A 124 15.69 3.08 3.81
N ALA A 125 15.79 4.13 2.99
CA ALA A 125 17.05 4.86 2.81
C ALA A 125 17.40 5.70 4.05
N SER A 126 16.41 6.40 4.60
CA SER A 126 16.58 7.20 5.83
C SER A 126 16.23 6.45 7.13
N GLY A 127 15.44 5.38 7.04
CA GLY A 127 14.82 4.73 8.20
C GLY A 127 13.68 5.55 8.82
N ALA A 128 13.23 6.62 8.16
CA ALA A 128 12.22 7.53 8.65
C ALA A 128 10.80 7.16 8.18
N LEU A 129 9.80 7.70 8.85
CA LEU A 129 8.44 7.79 8.31
C LEU A 129 8.33 9.08 7.51
N VAL A 130 7.98 8.95 6.24
CA VAL A 130 7.67 10.07 5.35
C VAL A 130 6.16 10.14 5.19
N VAL A 131 5.58 11.34 5.26
CA VAL A 131 4.12 11.55 5.32
C VAL A 131 3.70 12.57 4.28
N ALA A 132 2.67 12.28 3.49
CA ALA A 132 2.08 13.22 2.54
C ALA A 132 0.82 13.87 3.13
N SER A 133 0.77 15.19 3.17
CA SER A 133 -0.36 15.99 3.67
C SER A 133 -1.12 16.68 2.55
N TYR A 134 -2.36 16.23 2.29
CA TYR A 134 -3.16 16.64 1.15
C TYR A 134 -3.55 18.12 1.22
N VAL A 135 -4.14 18.56 2.32
CA VAL A 135 -4.60 19.95 2.47
C VAL A 135 -3.41 20.90 2.67
N GLY A 136 -2.35 20.45 3.32
CA GLY A 136 -1.13 21.23 3.53
C GLY A 136 -0.29 21.43 2.27
N GLY A 137 -0.33 20.49 1.32
CA GLY A 137 0.63 20.46 0.21
C GLY A 137 2.07 20.28 0.71
N THR A 138 2.24 19.48 1.77
CA THR A 138 3.52 19.30 2.46
C THR A 138 3.91 17.83 2.61
N VAL A 139 5.19 17.62 2.85
CA VAL A 139 5.76 16.35 3.31
C VAL A 139 6.29 16.50 4.72
N GLY A 140 5.88 15.60 5.62
CA GLY A 140 6.45 15.45 6.94
C GLY A 140 7.47 14.31 6.99
N VAL A 141 8.52 14.46 7.79
CA VAL A 141 9.51 13.41 8.07
C VAL A 141 9.64 13.25 9.59
N LEU A 142 9.47 12.01 10.06
CA LEU A 142 9.48 11.62 11.46
C LEU A 142 10.35 10.38 11.70
N SER A 143 10.77 10.16 12.94
CA SER A 143 11.38 8.88 13.32
C SER A 143 10.36 7.73 13.19
N SER A 144 10.82 6.56 12.75
CA SER A 144 10.03 5.31 12.70
C SER A 144 9.96 4.56 14.02
N ASP A 145 10.78 4.93 15.01
CA ASP A 145 10.70 4.35 16.36
C ASP A 145 9.34 4.68 16.99
N PRO A 146 8.46 3.68 17.22
CA PRO A 146 7.11 3.92 17.72
C PRO A 146 7.10 4.48 19.15
N SER A 147 8.19 4.33 19.92
CA SER A 147 8.30 4.88 21.27
C SER A 147 8.67 6.37 21.27
N HIS A 148 9.23 6.87 20.16
CA HIS A 148 9.81 8.21 20.07
C HIS A 148 9.64 8.89 18.69
N PRO A 149 8.48 8.80 17.99
CA PRO A 149 8.38 9.37 16.64
C PRO A 149 8.33 10.89 16.65
N SER A 150 7.94 11.51 17.77
CA SER A 150 7.84 12.97 17.93
C SER A 150 9.18 13.67 18.14
N ARG A 151 10.30 12.94 18.28
CA ARG A 151 11.60 13.55 18.59
C ARG A 151 12.10 14.50 17.50
N VAL A 152 11.69 14.29 16.25
CA VAL A 152 12.06 15.13 15.11
C VAL A 152 10.87 15.14 14.15
N VAL A 153 10.26 16.30 13.94
CA VAL A 153 9.35 16.53 12.80
C VAL A 153 10.02 17.57 11.91
N ARG A 154 10.31 17.18 10.67
CA ARG A 154 10.70 18.10 9.61
C ARG A 154 9.58 18.20 8.60
N THR A 155 9.38 19.41 8.09
CA THR A 155 8.33 19.69 7.11
C THR A 155 8.95 20.34 5.89
N LEU A 156 8.59 19.82 4.73
CA LEU A 156 8.89 20.37 3.42
C LEU A 156 7.59 20.81 2.76
N ALA A 157 7.51 22.07 2.32
CA ALA A 157 6.43 22.48 1.44
C ALA A 157 6.73 22.07 0.00
N LEU A 158 5.73 21.55 -0.71
CA LEU A 158 5.87 21.29 -2.14
C LEU A 158 5.98 22.60 -2.94
N PRO A 159 6.64 22.59 -4.11
CA PRO A 159 6.77 23.78 -4.94
C PRO A 159 5.41 24.37 -5.33
N TYR A 160 5.28 25.69 -5.25
CA TYR A 160 4.05 26.39 -5.66
C TYR A 160 3.66 26.08 -7.11
N GLY A 161 2.36 26.05 -7.36
CA GLY A 161 1.77 25.77 -8.66
C GLY A 161 0.27 25.51 -8.53
N HIS A 162 -0.37 25.29 -9.67
CA HIS A 162 -1.76 24.88 -9.79
C HIS A 162 -1.92 24.07 -11.07
N GLY A 163 -3.01 23.33 -11.18
CA GLY A 163 -3.44 22.62 -12.38
C GLY A 163 -4.72 23.22 -12.97
N PRO A 164 -5.19 22.72 -14.12
CA PRO A 164 -6.34 23.27 -14.82
C PRO A 164 -7.69 22.96 -14.13
N VAL A 165 -7.78 21.94 -13.29
CA VAL A 165 -9.02 21.57 -12.58
C VAL A 165 -9.12 22.37 -11.29
N LEU A 166 -9.49 23.65 -11.39
CA LEU A 166 -9.36 24.63 -10.30
C LEU A 166 -10.01 24.26 -8.96
N GLU A 167 -11.06 23.44 -8.94
CA GLU A 167 -11.69 22.97 -7.68
C GLU A 167 -10.85 21.91 -6.94
N ARG A 168 -9.94 21.25 -7.66
CA ARG A 168 -9.10 20.14 -7.16
C ARG A 168 -7.61 20.41 -7.25
N GLN A 169 -7.22 21.47 -7.93
CA GLN A 169 -5.84 21.79 -8.30
C GLN A 169 -5.53 23.27 -8.11
N GLU A 170 -6.09 23.92 -7.08
CA GLU A 170 -5.86 25.34 -6.79
C GLU A 170 -4.44 25.62 -6.24
N ARG A 171 -3.78 24.58 -5.72
CA ARG A 171 -2.46 24.62 -5.09
C ARG A 171 -1.91 23.18 -4.97
N PRO A 172 -0.69 22.97 -4.45
CA PRO A 172 -0.17 21.63 -4.19
C PRO A 172 -1.04 20.79 -3.24
N HIS A 173 -1.22 19.52 -3.60
CA HIS A 173 -1.90 18.49 -2.83
C HIS A 173 -1.07 17.20 -2.83
N ALA A 174 -0.17 17.08 -1.85
CA ALA A 174 0.64 15.88 -1.67
C ALA A 174 -0.26 14.69 -1.33
N HIS A 175 -0.22 13.62 -2.12
CA HIS A 175 -1.13 12.49 -1.94
C HIS A 175 -0.44 11.19 -1.54
N GLN A 176 0.70 10.86 -2.15
CA GLN A 176 1.42 9.62 -1.84
C GLN A 176 2.91 9.89 -1.76
N VAL A 177 3.58 9.10 -0.93
CA VAL A 177 5.04 9.01 -0.84
C VAL A 177 5.48 7.57 -1.11
N VAL A 178 6.44 7.36 -2.00
CA VAL A 178 6.98 6.04 -2.34
C VAL A 178 8.48 6.11 -2.54
N SER A 179 9.24 5.12 -2.05
CA SER A 179 10.68 5.06 -2.31
C SER A 179 10.97 4.76 -3.77
N THR A 180 12.09 5.27 -4.26
CA THR A 180 12.64 4.93 -5.56
C THR A 180 13.66 3.79 -5.42
N PRO A 181 13.89 3.00 -6.49
CA PRO A 181 14.95 1.99 -6.51
C PRO A 181 16.38 2.54 -6.34
N TRP A 182 16.56 3.87 -6.41
CA TRP A 182 17.86 4.52 -6.31
C TRP A 182 18.04 5.35 -5.03
N GLY A 183 17.19 5.16 -4.03
CA GLY A 183 17.40 5.69 -2.67
C GLY A 183 16.88 7.11 -2.43
N THR A 184 15.97 7.59 -3.27
CA THR A 184 15.18 8.82 -3.03
C THR A 184 13.72 8.46 -2.75
N THR A 185 12.88 9.46 -2.49
CA THR A 185 11.43 9.30 -2.32
C THR A 185 10.68 10.18 -3.33
N LEU A 186 9.67 9.63 -4.00
CA LEU A 186 8.74 10.36 -4.84
C LEU A 186 7.49 10.74 -4.06
N VAL A 187 7.01 11.95 -4.32
CA VAL A 187 5.77 12.50 -3.78
C VAL A 187 4.85 12.82 -4.95
N SER A 188 3.67 12.20 -5.00
CA SER A 188 2.65 12.60 -5.97
C SER A 188 1.98 13.89 -5.51
N ASP A 189 1.96 14.90 -6.38
CA ASP A 189 1.25 16.15 -6.18
C ASP A 189 0.07 16.23 -7.14
N LEU A 190 -1.11 15.89 -6.63
CA LEU A 190 -2.37 15.94 -7.37
C LEU A 190 -2.65 17.36 -7.87
N GLY A 191 -2.30 18.36 -7.06
CA GLY A 191 -2.70 19.73 -7.27
C GLY A 191 -1.89 20.49 -8.33
N THR A 192 -0.71 19.99 -8.70
CA THR A 192 0.17 20.65 -9.68
C THR A 192 0.62 19.78 -10.85
N ASP A 193 0.06 18.56 -10.98
CA ASP A 193 0.42 17.59 -12.01
C ASP A 193 1.92 17.22 -12.02
N ARG A 194 2.48 16.96 -10.83
CA ARG A 194 3.92 16.69 -10.66
C ARG A 194 4.18 15.49 -9.78
N LEU A 195 5.31 14.83 -10.03
CA LEU A 195 6.00 14.00 -9.06
C LEU A 195 7.18 14.80 -8.52
N VAL A 196 7.19 15.09 -7.23
CA VAL A 196 8.31 15.77 -6.56
C VAL A 196 9.23 14.71 -5.97
N GLU A 197 10.50 14.73 -6.33
CA GLU A 197 11.49 13.80 -5.82
C GLU A 197 12.30 14.46 -4.71
N ILE A 198 12.38 13.79 -3.57
CA ILE A 198 13.07 14.25 -2.38
C ILE A 198 14.13 13.24 -1.93
N VAL A 199 15.18 13.73 -1.27
CA VAL A 199 16.08 12.93 -0.45
C VAL A 199 15.86 13.31 1.01
N VAL A 200 16.03 12.35 1.91
CA VAL A 200 15.95 12.57 3.36
C VAL A 200 17.31 12.23 3.96
N ASP A 201 17.91 13.18 4.68
CA ASP A 201 19.15 12.90 5.40
C ASP A 201 18.87 11.91 6.56
N PRO A 202 19.57 10.77 6.65
CA PRO A 202 19.28 9.73 7.66
C PRO A 202 19.61 10.15 9.09
N ILE A 203 20.34 11.25 9.30
CA ILE A 203 20.79 11.71 10.62
C ILE A 203 19.93 12.88 11.11
N SER A 204 19.81 13.93 10.32
CA SER A 204 19.04 15.13 10.68
C SER A 204 17.55 15.00 10.36
N LEU A 205 17.19 14.02 9.52
CA LEU A 205 15.86 13.82 8.93
C LEU A 205 15.37 15.00 8.09
N ASP A 206 16.28 15.87 7.64
CA ASP A 206 15.92 17.00 6.79
C ASP A 206 15.61 16.50 5.37
N PRO A 207 14.40 16.78 4.84
CA PRO A 207 14.07 16.53 3.45
C PRO A 207 14.57 17.65 2.52
N GLU A 208 15.06 17.28 1.33
CA GLU A 208 15.45 18.21 0.27
C GLU A 208 14.86 17.77 -1.08
N ILE A 209 14.33 18.72 -1.86
CA ILE A 209 13.86 18.46 -3.23
C ILE A 209 15.06 18.34 -4.17
N VAL A 210 15.18 17.20 -4.84
CA VAL A 210 16.27 16.92 -5.78
C VAL A 210 15.81 16.94 -7.24
N ALA A 211 14.53 16.69 -7.50
CA ALA A 211 13.95 16.79 -8.83
C ALA A 211 12.44 17.02 -8.81
N VAL A 212 11.90 17.46 -9.94
CA VAL A 212 10.47 17.59 -10.19
C VAL A 212 10.18 17.05 -11.58
N HIS A 213 9.26 16.09 -11.67
CA HIS A 213 8.92 15.39 -12.91
C HIS A 213 7.46 15.72 -13.28
N PRO A 214 7.22 16.45 -14.38
CA PRO A 214 5.86 16.83 -14.77
C PRO A 214 5.08 15.64 -15.34
N LEU A 215 3.78 15.64 -15.10
CA LEU A 215 2.79 14.76 -15.71
C LEU A 215 1.86 15.57 -16.64
N PRO A 216 1.01 14.91 -17.45
CA PRO A 216 0.02 15.60 -18.26
C PRO A 216 -0.84 16.57 -17.44
N SER A 217 -1.13 17.74 -18.02
CA SER A 217 -1.95 18.75 -17.35
C SER A 217 -3.36 18.23 -17.11
N GLY A 218 -3.86 18.35 -15.88
CA GLY A 218 -5.15 17.83 -15.43
C GLY A 218 -5.12 16.35 -15.04
N ALA A 219 -3.95 15.69 -15.01
CA ALA A 219 -3.84 14.30 -14.59
C ALA A 219 -4.23 14.10 -13.12
N GLY A 220 -3.73 14.97 -12.25
CA GLY A 220 -3.86 14.84 -10.80
C GLY A 220 -3.31 13.50 -10.30
N PRO A 221 -1.97 13.27 -10.33
CA PRO A 221 -1.39 12.01 -9.87
C PRO A 221 -1.75 11.73 -8.41
N ARG A 222 -2.23 10.52 -8.15
CA ARG A 222 -2.68 10.10 -6.83
C ARG A 222 -1.73 9.07 -6.23
N HIS A 223 -1.78 7.83 -6.70
CA HIS A 223 -0.92 6.74 -6.25
C HIS A 223 0.05 6.30 -7.37
N LEU A 224 1.12 5.63 -6.97
CA LEU A 224 2.29 5.26 -7.73
C LEU A 224 2.65 3.80 -7.41
N ALA A 225 3.12 3.04 -8.39
CA ALA A 225 3.78 1.76 -8.17
C ALA A 225 4.85 1.48 -9.22
N TRP A 226 5.87 0.72 -8.82
CA TRP A 226 6.93 0.27 -9.70
C TRP A 226 6.55 -1.03 -10.40
N LEU A 227 6.80 -1.11 -11.70
CA LEU A 227 6.81 -2.36 -12.44
C LEU A 227 8.15 -3.07 -12.22
N ASP A 228 8.15 -4.39 -12.43
CA ASP A 228 9.35 -5.23 -12.27
C ASP A 228 10.49 -4.83 -13.23
N ASP A 229 10.15 -4.18 -14.35
CA ASP A 229 11.12 -3.66 -15.32
C ASP A 229 11.72 -2.29 -14.96
N GLY A 230 11.36 -1.74 -13.78
CA GLY A 230 11.86 -0.48 -13.27
C GLY A 230 11.14 0.76 -13.79
N ARG A 231 10.08 0.61 -14.59
CA ARG A 231 9.18 1.72 -14.94
C ARG A 231 8.23 2.04 -13.79
N LEU A 232 7.80 3.30 -13.74
CA LEU A 232 6.84 3.78 -12.75
C LEU A 232 5.47 3.91 -13.40
N VAL A 233 4.42 3.47 -12.71
CA VAL A 233 3.03 3.75 -13.09
C VAL A 233 2.46 4.74 -12.08
N ALA A 234 1.92 5.85 -12.57
CA ALA A 234 1.15 6.80 -11.79
C ALA A 234 -0.32 6.74 -12.21
N VAL A 235 -1.24 6.65 -11.26
CA VAL A 235 -2.67 6.82 -11.57
C VAL A 235 -3.06 8.29 -11.45
N GLY A 236 -3.62 8.84 -12.52
CA GLY A 236 -4.27 10.15 -12.54
C GLY A 236 -5.69 10.02 -11.99
N GLU A 237 -5.96 10.66 -10.85
CA GLU A 237 -7.30 10.67 -10.27
C GLU A 237 -8.27 11.50 -11.13
N LEU A 238 -7.78 12.58 -11.74
CA LEU A 238 -8.63 13.60 -12.37
C LEU A 238 -8.86 13.35 -13.86
N ASP A 239 -7.93 12.65 -14.53
CA ASP A 239 -8.05 12.29 -15.95
C ASP A 239 -8.45 10.82 -16.19
N ALA A 240 -8.53 10.02 -15.12
CA ALA A 240 -8.82 8.60 -15.15
C ALA A 240 -7.86 7.79 -16.05
N ARG A 241 -6.55 8.09 -16.00
CA ARG A 241 -5.51 7.37 -16.75
C ARG A 241 -4.44 6.77 -15.85
N LEU A 242 -3.78 5.75 -16.37
CA LEU A 242 -2.45 5.32 -15.92
C LEU A 242 -1.41 5.98 -16.81
N HIS A 243 -0.42 6.60 -16.19
CA HIS A 243 0.75 7.19 -16.84
C HIS A 243 1.97 6.32 -16.53
N VAL A 244 2.57 5.75 -17.57
CA VAL A 244 3.81 4.98 -17.45
C VAL A 244 4.98 5.92 -17.70
N LEU A 245 5.92 5.95 -16.77
CA LEU A 245 7.13 6.76 -16.84
C LEU A 245 8.36 5.86 -16.84
N ARG A 246 9.37 6.28 -17.60
CA ARG A 246 10.69 5.64 -17.62
C ARG A 246 11.76 6.61 -17.16
N ARG A 247 12.83 6.09 -16.58
CA ARG A 247 13.96 6.91 -16.17
C ARG A 247 14.92 7.13 -17.33
N VAL A 248 15.17 8.37 -17.70
CA VAL A 248 16.11 8.79 -18.75
C VAL A 248 17.02 9.87 -18.19
N GLU A 249 18.34 9.63 -18.20
CA GLU A 249 19.34 10.59 -17.70
C GLU A 249 19.03 11.15 -16.30
N GLY A 250 18.56 10.26 -15.40
CA GLY A 250 18.23 10.60 -14.03
C GLY A 250 16.84 11.23 -13.82
N LYS A 251 16.05 11.48 -14.87
CA LYS A 251 14.70 12.05 -14.79
C LYS A 251 13.62 11.04 -15.16
N LEU A 252 12.44 11.16 -14.55
CA LEU A 252 11.27 10.41 -14.98
C LEU A 252 10.61 11.14 -16.15
N VAL A 253 10.44 10.45 -17.25
CA VAL A 253 9.84 10.96 -18.48
C VAL A 253 8.64 10.11 -18.82
N LEU A 254 7.52 10.76 -19.17
CA LEU A 254 6.31 10.09 -19.64
C LEU A 254 6.65 9.26 -20.88
N ASP A 255 6.37 7.96 -20.79
CA ASP A 255 6.49 7.03 -21.91
C ASP A 255 5.14 6.94 -22.65
N HIS A 256 4.08 6.58 -21.92
CA HIS A 256 2.73 6.55 -22.46
C HIS A 256 1.66 6.66 -21.39
N SER A 257 0.42 6.89 -21.83
CA SER A 257 -0.76 6.88 -20.96
C SER A 257 -1.86 5.98 -21.52
N ILE A 258 -2.59 5.29 -20.66
CA ILE A 258 -3.75 4.46 -21.00
C ILE A 258 -4.91 4.78 -20.06
N GLU A 259 -6.15 4.69 -20.52
CA GLU A 259 -7.32 4.88 -19.66
C GLU A 259 -7.51 3.68 -18.71
N VAL A 260 -8.07 3.92 -17.52
CA VAL A 260 -8.35 2.83 -16.56
C VAL A 260 -9.43 1.85 -17.04
N PHE A 261 -10.24 2.27 -18.03
CA PHE A 261 -11.12 1.47 -18.87
C PHE A 261 -11.48 2.30 -20.12
N GLU A 262 -12.06 1.69 -21.15
CA GLU A 262 -12.44 2.40 -22.37
C GLU A 262 -13.48 3.50 -22.11
N GLY A 263 -13.16 4.74 -22.46
CA GLY A 263 -14.04 5.89 -22.29
C GLY A 263 -13.97 6.55 -20.91
N ALA A 264 -13.03 6.13 -20.04
CA ALA A 264 -12.91 6.63 -18.67
C ALA A 264 -12.72 8.14 -18.61
N ALA A 265 -11.86 8.72 -19.45
CA ALA A 265 -11.57 10.16 -19.43
C ALA A 265 -12.78 11.04 -19.80
N SER A 266 -13.81 10.44 -20.42
CA SER A 266 -15.05 11.14 -20.78
C SER A 266 -16.22 10.86 -19.83
N THR A 267 -16.01 10.02 -18.82
CA THR A 267 -17.05 9.59 -17.88
C THR A 267 -17.00 10.43 -16.60
N PRO A 268 -18.01 11.27 -16.31
CA PRO A 268 -18.01 12.08 -15.09
C PRO A 268 -18.06 11.23 -13.82
N GLY A 269 -17.39 11.68 -12.76
CA GLY A 269 -17.44 11.06 -11.44
C GLY A 269 -16.60 9.80 -11.27
N VAL A 270 -15.77 9.45 -12.26
CA VAL A 270 -14.84 8.33 -12.23
C VAL A 270 -13.51 8.81 -11.66
N LEU A 271 -13.13 8.28 -10.49
CA LEU A 271 -11.96 8.74 -9.75
C LEU A 271 -11.14 7.52 -9.30
N PRO A 272 -10.11 7.10 -10.06
CA PRO A 272 -9.18 6.09 -9.59
C PRO A 272 -8.61 6.44 -8.21
N SER A 273 -8.52 5.44 -7.33
CA SER A 273 -8.12 5.61 -5.93
C SER A 273 -6.78 4.95 -5.68
N HIS A 274 -6.71 3.63 -5.74
CA HIS A 274 -5.52 2.88 -5.37
C HIS A 274 -4.98 2.10 -6.55
N LEU A 275 -3.66 1.95 -6.59
CA LEU A 275 -3.00 1.05 -7.54
C LEU A 275 -1.92 0.26 -6.82
N ALA A 276 -1.74 -0.99 -7.23
CA ALA A 276 -0.67 -1.86 -6.75
C ALA A 276 -0.22 -2.81 -7.87
N VAL A 277 1.00 -3.32 -7.76
CA VAL A 277 1.54 -4.32 -8.66
C VAL A 277 1.69 -5.63 -7.91
N ASP A 278 1.16 -6.71 -8.48
CA ASP A 278 1.32 -8.07 -7.95
C ASP A 278 1.45 -9.06 -9.12
N ALA A 279 2.42 -9.97 -9.01
CA ALA A 279 2.71 -10.99 -10.02
C ALA A 279 2.78 -10.44 -11.46
N GLY A 280 3.46 -9.31 -11.66
CA GLY A 280 3.63 -8.66 -12.98
C GLY A 280 2.37 -7.99 -13.54
N ARG A 281 1.30 -7.84 -12.73
CA ARG A 281 0.04 -7.20 -13.13
C ARG A 281 -0.20 -5.93 -12.31
N VAL A 282 -0.80 -4.92 -12.94
CA VAL A 282 -1.21 -3.67 -12.27
C VAL A 282 -2.70 -3.73 -11.97
N TYR A 283 -3.06 -3.57 -10.71
CA TYR A 283 -4.44 -3.52 -10.24
C TYR A 283 -4.81 -2.07 -9.92
N VAL A 284 -6.02 -1.65 -10.29
CA VAL A 284 -6.49 -0.28 -10.10
C VAL A 284 -7.90 -0.29 -9.55
N ALA A 285 -8.11 0.32 -8.38
CA ALA A 285 -9.44 0.59 -7.86
C ALA A 285 -9.98 1.91 -8.41
N THR A 286 -11.24 1.91 -8.83
CA THR A 286 -11.89 3.08 -9.42
C THR A 286 -13.18 3.41 -8.70
N ARG A 287 -13.21 4.57 -8.01
CA ARG A 287 -14.41 5.09 -7.34
C ARG A 287 -15.41 5.65 -8.35
N GLY A 288 -16.68 5.59 -8.01
CA GLY A 288 -17.79 6.05 -8.85
C GLY A 288 -18.17 5.03 -9.93
N ARG A 289 -17.19 4.29 -10.45
CA ARG A 289 -17.41 3.07 -11.24
C ARG A 289 -17.52 1.81 -10.40
N ASP A 290 -16.91 1.81 -9.21
CA ASP A 290 -16.93 0.73 -8.23
C ASP A 290 -16.35 -0.59 -8.76
N THR A 291 -15.20 -0.47 -9.43
CA THR A 291 -14.50 -1.57 -10.10
C THR A 291 -13.04 -1.71 -9.69
N ILE A 292 -12.50 -2.91 -9.93
CA ILE A 292 -11.08 -3.20 -9.99
C ILE A 292 -10.71 -3.54 -11.44
N SER A 293 -9.83 -2.74 -12.05
CA SER A 293 -9.25 -3.03 -13.36
C SER A 293 -7.89 -3.72 -13.21
N VAL A 294 -7.58 -4.65 -14.10
CA VAL A 294 -6.30 -5.37 -14.13
C VAL A 294 -5.60 -5.13 -15.46
N PHE A 295 -4.32 -4.77 -15.42
CA PHE A 295 -3.49 -4.52 -16.58
C PHE A 295 -2.26 -5.44 -16.58
N THR A 296 -1.74 -5.72 -17.77
CA THR A 296 -0.47 -6.40 -17.97
C THR A 296 0.39 -5.64 -18.99
N VAL A 297 1.70 -5.90 -18.99
CA VAL A 297 2.62 -5.38 -20.00
C VAL A 297 2.56 -6.29 -21.23
N GLY A 298 2.19 -5.75 -22.39
CA GLY A 298 2.18 -6.48 -23.66
C GLY A 298 3.58 -6.59 -24.29
N ASP A 299 3.68 -7.34 -25.39
CA ASP A 299 4.93 -7.56 -26.13
C ASP A 299 5.56 -6.27 -26.70
N ASP A 300 4.75 -5.22 -26.88
CA ASP A 300 5.18 -3.87 -27.28
C ASP A 300 5.61 -3.01 -26.08
N GLU A 301 5.80 -3.65 -24.91
CA GLU A 301 6.09 -3.07 -23.62
C GLU A 301 4.99 -2.14 -23.10
N ARG A 302 3.81 -2.04 -23.73
CA ARG A 302 2.74 -1.13 -23.27
C ARG A 302 1.78 -1.82 -22.32
N LEU A 303 1.23 -1.05 -21.36
CA LEU A 303 0.15 -1.56 -20.53
C LEU A 303 -1.11 -1.83 -21.37
N ARG A 304 -1.76 -2.96 -21.10
CA ARG A 304 -3.01 -3.38 -21.73
C ARG A 304 -4.00 -3.83 -20.65
N LEU A 305 -5.24 -3.38 -20.76
CA LEU A 305 -6.33 -3.84 -19.90
C LEU A 305 -6.58 -5.33 -20.18
N VAL A 306 -6.45 -6.15 -19.14
CA VAL A 306 -6.76 -7.58 -19.16
C VAL A 306 -8.25 -7.80 -18.89
N GLY A 307 -8.79 -7.09 -17.91
CA GLY A 307 -10.18 -7.19 -17.52
C GLY A 307 -10.54 -6.22 -16.40
N GLU A 308 -11.83 -6.11 -16.14
CA GLU A 308 -12.41 -5.29 -15.09
C GLU A 308 -13.48 -6.12 -14.38
N SER A 309 -13.55 -6.01 -13.05
CA SER A 309 -14.55 -6.68 -12.23
C SER A 309 -15.20 -5.70 -11.24
N SER A 310 -16.38 -6.05 -10.74
CA SER A 310 -16.96 -5.37 -9.57
C SER A 310 -15.97 -5.42 -8.39
N CYS A 311 -15.95 -4.36 -7.58
CA CYS A 311 -15.16 -4.31 -6.36
C CYS A 311 -15.88 -4.95 -5.15
N GLY A 312 -17.08 -5.52 -5.36
CA GLY A 312 -17.87 -6.18 -4.30
C GLY A 312 -18.54 -5.22 -3.31
N GLY A 313 -18.64 -3.93 -3.65
CA GLY A 313 -19.22 -2.89 -2.81
C GLY A 313 -19.29 -1.56 -3.54
N ARG A 314 -19.14 -0.45 -2.82
CA ARG A 314 -19.09 0.90 -3.40
C ARG A 314 -17.92 1.71 -2.89
N TRP A 315 -17.40 2.56 -3.77
CA TRP A 315 -16.32 3.50 -3.50
C TRP A 315 -15.06 2.80 -2.97
N PRO A 316 -14.43 1.93 -3.78
CA PRO A 316 -13.23 1.20 -3.36
C PRO A 316 -12.11 2.20 -3.11
N ARG A 317 -11.78 2.45 -1.83
CA ARG A 317 -10.78 3.46 -1.43
C ARG A 317 -9.37 2.90 -1.50
N HIS A 318 -9.22 1.62 -1.19
CA HIS A 318 -7.97 0.89 -1.13
C HIS A 318 -8.23 -0.61 -1.32
N PHE A 319 -7.20 -1.37 -1.67
CA PHE A 319 -7.22 -2.83 -1.59
C PHE A 319 -5.86 -3.37 -1.15
N ALA A 320 -5.85 -4.59 -0.61
CA ALA A 320 -4.62 -5.34 -0.35
C ALA A 320 -4.65 -6.65 -1.13
N ILE A 321 -3.49 -7.09 -1.62
CA ILE A 321 -3.34 -8.34 -2.36
C ILE A 321 -2.52 -9.31 -1.50
N THR A 322 -3.02 -10.54 -1.41
CA THR A 322 -2.28 -11.71 -0.92
C THR A 322 -2.36 -12.79 -1.99
N PRO A 323 -1.54 -13.87 -1.94
CA PRO A 323 -1.58 -14.90 -2.97
C PRO A 323 -3.00 -15.42 -3.27
N GLY A 324 -3.48 -15.12 -4.48
CA GLY A 324 -4.79 -15.55 -4.98
C GLY A 324 -6.01 -14.81 -4.42
N VAL A 325 -5.84 -13.76 -3.60
CA VAL A 325 -6.96 -13.05 -2.95
C VAL A 325 -6.72 -11.55 -2.91
N LEU A 326 -7.75 -10.79 -3.25
CA LEU A 326 -7.78 -9.33 -3.16
C LEU A 326 -8.85 -8.88 -2.15
N TYR A 327 -8.44 -8.09 -1.17
CA TYR A 327 -9.31 -7.51 -0.14
C TYR A 327 -9.61 -6.06 -0.51
N VAL A 328 -10.87 -5.70 -0.70
CA VAL A 328 -11.26 -4.33 -1.09
C VAL A 328 -11.88 -3.58 0.08
N ALA A 329 -11.34 -2.42 0.42
CA ALA A 329 -11.95 -1.46 1.34
C ALA A 329 -12.99 -0.60 0.61
N ASN A 330 -14.27 -0.96 0.72
CA ASN A 330 -15.37 -0.25 0.08
C ASN A 330 -15.96 0.81 1.03
N GLN A 331 -15.39 2.02 0.97
CA GLN A 331 -15.74 3.14 1.85
C GLN A 331 -17.23 3.48 1.80
N GLY A 332 -17.83 3.51 0.61
CA GLY A 332 -19.18 4.01 0.37
C GLY A 332 -20.29 2.99 0.63
N SER A 333 -19.93 1.76 0.95
CA SER A 333 -20.87 0.70 1.34
C SER A 333 -20.63 0.18 2.74
N ASP A 334 -19.66 0.72 3.49
CA ASP A 334 -19.28 0.22 4.82
C ASP A 334 -18.99 -1.29 4.82
N THR A 335 -18.21 -1.75 3.83
CA THR A 335 -17.86 -3.16 3.69
C THR A 335 -16.41 -3.37 3.28
N VAL A 336 -15.90 -4.55 3.62
CA VAL A 336 -14.70 -5.10 3.02
C VAL A 336 -15.09 -6.35 2.26
N ALA A 337 -14.75 -6.40 0.98
CA ALA A 337 -15.01 -7.56 0.11
C ALA A 337 -13.75 -8.41 -0.04
N VAL A 338 -13.92 -9.73 -0.10
CA VAL A 338 -12.85 -10.71 -0.36
C VAL A 338 -13.10 -11.31 -1.73
N LEU A 339 -12.25 -10.96 -2.70
CA LEU A 339 -12.36 -11.41 -4.08
C LEU A 339 -11.28 -12.45 -4.38
N PRO A 340 -11.61 -13.65 -4.90
CA PRO A 340 -10.61 -14.57 -5.41
C PRO A 340 -10.01 -13.99 -6.69
N LEU A 341 -8.71 -14.16 -6.90
CA LEU A 341 -8.04 -13.78 -8.14
C LEU A 341 -7.98 -14.98 -9.08
N ASP A 342 -8.37 -14.79 -10.33
CA ASP A 342 -8.15 -15.79 -11.36
C ASP A 342 -6.64 -16.03 -11.55
N PRO A 343 -6.14 -17.28 -11.49
CA PRO A 343 -4.70 -17.55 -11.48
C PRO A 343 -4.01 -17.17 -12.80
N GLU A 344 -4.72 -17.26 -13.92
CA GLU A 344 -4.17 -17.03 -15.27
C GLU A 344 -4.20 -15.55 -15.66
N THR A 345 -5.27 -14.85 -15.30
CA THR A 345 -5.51 -13.47 -15.73
C THR A 345 -5.30 -12.45 -14.62
N GLY A 346 -5.37 -12.88 -13.36
CA GLY A 346 -5.40 -12.00 -12.19
C GLY A 346 -6.71 -11.23 -12.03
N VAL A 347 -7.71 -11.41 -12.89
CA VAL A 347 -8.98 -10.67 -12.77
C VAL A 347 -9.74 -11.15 -11.54
N PRO A 348 -10.24 -10.26 -10.66
CA PRO A 348 -11.01 -10.68 -9.51
C PRO A 348 -12.35 -11.32 -9.92
N GLY A 349 -12.69 -12.43 -9.27
CA GLY A 349 -13.99 -13.08 -9.39
C GLY A 349 -15.05 -12.47 -8.46
N GLU A 350 -16.22 -13.11 -8.41
CA GLU A 350 -17.29 -12.74 -7.48
C GLU A 350 -16.82 -12.82 -6.01
N PRO A 351 -17.28 -11.91 -5.13
CA PRO A 351 -16.92 -11.95 -3.73
C PRO A 351 -17.25 -13.30 -3.08
N VAL A 352 -16.25 -13.91 -2.46
CA VAL A 352 -16.43 -15.14 -1.67
C VAL A 352 -16.77 -14.85 -0.21
N ASP A 353 -16.53 -13.61 0.23
CA ASP A 353 -16.93 -13.09 1.54
C ASP A 353 -17.08 -11.57 1.47
N VAL A 354 -18.00 -11.02 2.26
CA VAL A 354 -18.21 -9.58 2.43
C VAL A 354 -18.62 -9.34 3.88
N PHE A 355 -17.86 -8.55 4.60
CA PHE A 355 -18.16 -8.21 6.00
C PHE A 355 -18.27 -6.70 6.19
N SER A 356 -19.13 -6.31 7.12
CA SER A 356 -19.39 -4.91 7.44
C SER A 356 -18.26 -4.31 8.26
N LEU A 357 -17.82 -3.12 7.88
CA LEU A 357 -16.87 -2.31 8.61
C LEU A 357 -17.15 -0.85 8.23
N GLY A 358 -17.23 0.06 9.20
CA GLY A 358 -17.60 1.45 8.92
C GLY A 358 -16.51 2.17 8.13
N SER A 359 -16.84 2.69 6.94
CA SER A 359 -16.01 3.53 6.08
C SER A 359 -14.53 3.10 5.97
N PRO A 360 -14.24 1.83 5.58
CA PRO A 360 -12.87 1.31 5.50
C PRO A 360 -12.09 2.08 4.42
N ALA A 361 -10.85 2.42 4.74
CA ALA A 361 -10.02 3.31 3.94
C ALA A 361 -8.67 2.71 3.55
N CYS A 362 -8.07 1.84 4.38
CA CYS A 362 -6.80 1.18 4.09
C CYS A 362 -6.76 -0.21 4.72
N ILE A 363 -6.17 -1.18 4.03
CA ILE A 363 -6.03 -2.57 4.48
C ILE A 363 -4.54 -2.93 4.45
N VAL A 364 -4.02 -3.42 5.57
CA VAL A 364 -2.72 -4.08 5.65
C VAL A 364 -2.95 -5.54 6.01
N ALA A 365 -2.60 -6.44 5.10
CA ALA A 365 -2.62 -7.88 5.34
C ALA A 365 -1.25 -8.34 5.84
N VAL A 366 -1.23 -9.14 6.92
CA VAL A 366 0.01 -9.66 7.53
C VAL A 366 -0.02 -11.16 7.73
#